data_AF-A0AAQ3GB66-F1
#
_entry.id   AF-A0AAQ3GB66-F1
#
_cell.length_a   1.000
_cell.length_b   1.000
_cell.length_c   1.000
_cell.angle_alpha   90.00
_cell.angle_beta   90.00
_cell.angle_gamma   90.00
#
_symmetry.space_group_name_H-M   'P 1'
#
loop_
_entity.id
_entity.type
_entity.pdbx_description
1 polymer ?
#
loop_
_entity_poly.entity_id
_entity_poly.type
_entity_poly.pdbx_seq_one_letter_code
_entity_poly.pdbx_strand_id
1 'polypeptide(L)'
;MRLKSLFALVAPVVLLLPLSAHADWPKGEREKYMAQCTEAATQQIGAAAAKSHCACGADAIKSYPASDIQALMDNKATPELQKKALGQITKCKANTAPKK
;
A
#
# COMPACT_ATOMS: atom_id res chain seq x y z
N MET A 1 33.97 7.77 -0.86
CA MET A 1 34.64 6.77 -1.73
C MET A 1 33.85 5.47 -1.71
N ARG A 2 33.57 4.93 -2.90
CA ARG A 2 33.39 3.51 -3.28
C ARG A 2 32.22 2.70 -2.67
N LEU A 3 31.11 2.77 -3.40
CA LEU A 3 30.27 1.65 -3.85
C LEU A 3 31.10 0.38 -4.16
N LYS A 4 30.73 -0.79 -3.63
CA LYS A 4 30.89 -2.11 -4.30
C LYS A 4 30.35 -3.28 -3.47
N SER A 5 29.41 -3.98 -4.11
CA SER A 5 29.22 -5.44 -4.08
C SER A 5 28.77 -6.04 -2.74
N LEU A 6 27.74 -6.88 -2.68
CA LEU A 6 27.67 -8.14 -3.43
C LEU A 6 26.22 -8.58 -3.59
N PHE A 7 25.82 -8.80 -4.84
CA PHE A 7 24.87 -9.84 -5.19
C PHE A 7 25.39 -11.17 -4.62
N ALA A 8 24.61 -11.83 -3.77
CA ALA A 8 24.52 -13.28 -3.66
C ALA A 8 23.64 -13.64 -2.46
N LEU A 9 22.45 -14.17 -2.72
CA LEU A 9 22.04 -15.50 -2.24
C LEU A 9 20.66 -15.82 -2.80
N VAL A 10 20.70 -16.68 -3.81
CA VAL A 10 19.58 -17.41 -4.36
C VAL A 10 19.15 -18.41 -3.28
N ALA A 11 17.94 -18.24 -2.75
CA ALA A 11 17.27 -19.30 -1.99
C ALA A 11 16.10 -19.82 -2.85
N PRO A 12 16.17 -21.03 -3.41
CA PRO A 12 15.02 -21.67 -4.03
C PRO A 12 14.23 -22.33 -2.90
N VAL A 13 13.37 -21.55 -2.24
CA VAL A 13 12.46 -22.06 -1.22
C VAL A 13 11.04 -21.82 -1.72
N VAL A 14 10.33 -22.94 -1.88
CA VAL A 14 8.88 -23.10 -2.12
C VAL A 14 8.42 -23.12 -3.58
N LEU A 15 8.40 -24.36 -4.10
CA LEU A 15 7.33 -24.95 -4.91
C LEU A 15 5.96 -24.25 -4.78
N LEU A 16 5.27 -24.07 -5.91
CA LEU A 16 3.81 -24.03 -6.03
C LEU A 16 3.06 -22.91 -5.29
N LEU A 17 3.05 -21.71 -5.87
CA LEU A 17 1.87 -20.86 -5.80
C LEU A 17 1.51 -20.40 -7.22
N PRO A 18 0.69 -21.17 -7.96
CA PRO A 18 0.03 -20.66 -9.15
C PRO A 18 -1.15 -19.80 -8.70
N LEU A 19 -0.88 -18.72 -7.97
CA LEU A 19 -1.90 -17.69 -7.74
C LEU A 19 -1.24 -16.34 -7.98
N SER A 20 -0.85 -16.12 -9.24
CA SER A 20 -1.26 -14.91 -9.93
C SER A 20 -2.80 -14.86 -10.09
N ALA A 21 -3.54 -15.16 -9.02
CA ALA A 21 -4.78 -14.48 -8.77
C ALA A 21 -4.32 -13.07 -8.43
N HIS A 22 -4.36 -12.17 -9.41
CA HIS A 22 -4.69 -10.77 -9.18
C HIS A 22 -5.31 -10.65 -7.78
N ALA A 23 -4.53 -10.19 -6.80
CA ALA A 23 -4.99 -10.00 -5.44
C ALA A 23 -5.86 -8.74 -5.44
N ASP A 24 -6.92 -8.80 -6.24
CA ASP A 24 -7.89 -7.74 -6.34
C ASP A 24 -8.46 -7.52 -4.95
N TRP A 25 -8.74 -6.26 -4.67
CA TRP A 25 -9.25 -5.86 -3.37
C TRP A 25 -10.45 -6.74 -2.98
N PRO A 26 -10.52 -7.22 -1.73
CA PRO A 26 -11.72 -7.93 -1.29
C PRO A 26 -12.95 -7.05 -1.52
N LYS A 27 -14.10 -7.65 -1.84
CA LYS A 27 -15.32 -6.90 -2.16
C LYS A 27 -15.62 -5.86 -1.07
N GLY A 28 -15.71 -4.59 -1.47
CA GLY A 28 -16.01 -3.46 -0.58
C GLY A 28 -14.83 -2.91 0.23
N GLU A 29 -13.72 -3.62 0.34
CA GLU A 29 -12.57 -3.18 1.14
C GLU A 29 -11.85 -2.00 0.49
N ARG A 30 -11.79 -1.95 -0.85
CA ARG A 30 -11.18 -0.81 -1.57
C ARG A 30 -11.92 0.47 -1.29
N GLU A 31 -13.24 0.40 -1.25
CA GLU A 31 -14.11 1.54 -1.05
C GLU A 31 -14.00 2.03 0.40
N LYS A 32 -13.97 1.11 1.37
CA LYS A 32 -13.65 1.42 2.76
C LYS A 32 -12.29 2.07 2.92
N TYR A 33 -11.24 1.52 2.31
CA TYR A 33 -9.90 2.10 2.36
C TYR A 33 -9.89 3.51 1.77
N MET A 34 -10.50 3.70 0.60
CA MET A 34 -10.64 5.02 -0.02
C MET A 34 -11.37 5.99 0.91
N ALA A 35 -12.47 5.58 1.53
CA ALA A 35 -13.22 6.43 2.45
C ALA A 35 -12.37 6.82 3.66
N GLN A 36 -11.80 5.84 4.37
CA GLN A 36 -11.02 6.07 5.59
C GLN A 36 -9.75 6.89 5.31
N CYS A 37 -8.99 6.53 4.27
CA CYS A 37 -7.80 7.27 3.88
C CYS A 37 -8.15 8.67 3.40
N THR A 38 -9.21 8.84 2.59
CA THR A 38 -9.59 10.15 2.07
C THR A 38 -10.10 11.05 3.18
N GLU A 39 -10.93 10.56 4.11
CA GLU A 39 -11.40 11.34 5.26
C GLU A 39 -10.22 11.84 6.11
N ALA A 40 -9.30 10.95 6.47
CA ALA A 40 -8.11 11.30 7.25
C ALA A 40 -7.18 12.27 6.49
N ALA A 41 -6.90 11.99 5.22
CA ALA A 41 -5.98 12.81 4.41
C ALA A 41 -6.61 14.14 3.98
N THR A 42 -7.93 14.23 3.83
CA THR A 42 -8.63 15.46 3.42
C THR A 42 -8.37 16.57 4.44
N GLN A 43 -8.32 16.25 5.73
CA GLN A 43 -8.01 17.21 6.78
C GLN A 43 -6.60 17.80 6.67
N GLN A 44 -5.66 17.09 6.03
CA GLN A 44 -4.26 17.51 5.91
C GLN A 44 -3.92 18.11 4.54
N ILE A 45 -4.36 17.47 3.45
CA ILE A 45 -3.95 17.81 2.08
C ILE A 45 -5.11 18.23 1.16
N GLY A 46 -6.36 18.21 1.66
CA GLY A 46 -7.56 18.55 0.90
C GLY A 46 -8.09 17.39 0.06
N ALA A 47 -9.39 17.42 -0.27
CA ALA A 47 -10.12 16.27 -0.82
C ALA A 47 -9.57 15.73 -2.15
N ALA A 48 -9.15 16.60 -3.07
CA ALA A 48 -8.62 16.18 -4.36
C ALA A 48 -7.24 15.50 -4.26
N ALA A 49 -6.35 16.05 -3.43
CA ALA A 49 -5.04 15.48 -3.17
C ALA A 49 -5.15 14.19 -2.35
N ALA A 50 -6.05 14.16 -1.37
CA ALA A 50 -6.38 13.00 -0.56
C ALA A 50 -6.84 11.82 -1.42
N LYS A 51 -7.84 12.03 -2.29
CA LYS A 51 -8.29 10.98 -3.23
C LYS A 51 -7.16 10.44 -4.09
N SER A 52 -6.32 11.32 -4.64
CA SER A 52 -5.19 10.89 -5.49
C SER A 52 -4.12 10.12 -4.71
N HIS A 53 -3.78 10.58 -3.50
CA HIS A 53 -2.81 9.92 -2.64
C HIS A 53 -3.29 8.54 -2.20
N CYS A 54 -4.54 8.46 -1.74
CA CYS A 54 -5.17 7.23 -1.30
C CYS A 54 -5.34 6.26 -2.48
N ALA A 55 -5.77 6.72 -3.66
CA ALA A 55 -5.89 5.87 -4.85
C ALA A 55 -4.54 5.25 -5.24
N CYS A 56 -3.46 6.02 -5.18
CA CYS A 56 -2.11 5.48 -5.41
C CYS A 56 -1.71 4.49 -4.32
N GLY A 57 -1.99 4.80 -3.05
CA GLY A 57 -1.75 3.89 -1.94
C GLY A 57 -2.46 2.54 -2.11
N ALA A 58 -3.71 2.56 -2.61
CA ALA A 58 -4.46 1.36 -2.91
C ALA A 58 -3.85 0.55 -4.05
N ASP A 59 -3.34 1.21 -5.08
CA ASP A 59 -2.67 0.55 -6.19
C ASP A 59 -1.32 -0.04 -5.75
N ALA A 60 -0.62 0.64 -4.84
CA ALA A 60 0.66 0.20 -4.31
C ALA A 60 0.56 -1.04 -3.43
N ILE A 61 -0.58 -1.25 -2.77
CA ILE A 61 -0.84 -2.44 -1.94
C ILE A 61 -1.76 -3.47 -2.62
N LYS A 62 -2.23 -3.24 -3.85
CA LYS A 62 -3.14 -4.17 -4.56
C LYS A 62 -2.53 -5.55 -4.82
N SER A 63 -1.22 -5.72 -4.66
CA SER A 63 -0.56 -7.02 -4.82
C SER A 63 -0.46 -7.80 -3.50
N TYR A 64 -0.94 -7.23 -2.39
CA TYR A 64 -0.91 -7.85 -1.07
C TYR A 64 -2.01 -8.90 -0.99
N PRO A 65 -1.84 -9.97 -0.20
CA PRO A 65 -2.88 -10.96 -0.04
C PRO A 65 -4.13 -10.33 0.60
N ALA A 66 -5.31 -10.81 0.21
CA ALA A 66 -6.59 -10.31 0.70
C ALA A 66 -6.67 -10.27 2.24
N SER A 67 -6.09 -11.27 2.92
CA SER A 67 -5.99 -11.31 4.38
C SER A 67 -5.17 -10.17 4.97
N ASP A 68 -4.09 -9.75 4.31
CA ASP A 68 -3.24 -8.65 4.77
C ASP A 68 -3.94 -7.31 4.56
N ILE A 69 -4.58 -7.12 3.40
CA ILE A 69 -5.40 -5.94 3.11
C ILE A 69 -6.51 -5.81 4.15
N GLN A 70 -7.24 -6.90 4.40
CA GLN A 70 -8.31 -6.93 5.38
C GLN A 70 -7.78 -6.66 6.79
N ALA A 71 -6.65 -7.26 7.19
CA ALA A 71 -6.02 -6.96 8.47
C ALA A 71 -5.62 -5.49 8.60
N LEU A 72 -5.15 -4.84 7.52
CA LEU A 72 -4.85 -3.41 7.52
C LEU A 72 -6.12 -2.58 7.72
N MET A 73 -7.24 -2.96 7.11
CA MET A 73 -8.52 -2.25 7.24
C MET A 73 -9.18 -2.44 8.60
N ASP A 74 -9.17 -3.67 9.13
CA ASP A 74 -9.67 -4.00 10.47
C ASP A 74 -8.74 -3.53 11.61
N ASN A 75 -7.63 -2.86 11.27
CA ASN A 75 -6.58 -2.46 12.21
C ASN A 75 -5.97 -3.65 13.00
N LYS A 76 -6.07 -4.86 12.46
CA LYS A 76 -5.51 -6.11 13.02
C LYS A 76 -4.16 -6.51 12.41
N ALA A 77 -3.66 -5.74 11.44
CA ALA A 77 -2.38 -5.96 10.82
C ALA A 77 -1.24 -5.86 11.84
N THR A 78 -0.24 -6.72 11.69
CA THR A 78 0.98 -6.64 12.49
C THR A 78 1.69 -5.30 12.23
N PRO A 79 2.47 -4.78 13.21
CA PRO A 79 3.21 -3.53 13.02
C PRO A 79 4.18 -3.59 11.83
N GLU A 80 4.73 -4.77 11.53
CA GLU A 80 5.55 -4.99 10.35
C GLU A 80 4.76 -4.83 9.05
N LEU A 81 3.55 -5.39 8.98
CA LEU A 81 2.68 -5.27 7.81
C LEU A 81 2.22 -3.83 7.60
N GLN A 82 1.83 -3.13 8.68
CA GLN A 82 1.50 -1.71 8.65
C GLN A 82 2.67 -0.87 8.13
N LYS A 83 3.87 -1.06 8.68
CA LYS A 83 5.07 -0.34 8.26
C LYS A 83 5.41 -0.62 6.80
N LYS A 84 5.25 -1.85 6.35
CA LYS A 84 5.47 -2.24 4.95
C LYS A 84 4.46 -1.57 4.02
N ALA A 85 3.17 -1.60 4.35
CA ALA A 85 2.11 -0.95 3.59
C ALA A 85 2.32 0.57 3.53
N LEU A 86 2.58 1.22 4.68
CA LEU A 86 2.92 2.63 4.75
C LEU A 86 4.17 2.95 3.92
N GLY A 87 5.19 2.09 3.93
CA GLY A 87 6.39 2.24 3.10
C GLY A 87 6.13 2.16 1.59
N GLN A 88 5.06 1.50 1.16
CA GLN A 88 4.61 1.55 -0.24
C GLN A 88 3.77 2.80 -0.51
N ILE A 89 2.85 3.15 0.40
CA ILE A 89 1.97 4.32 0.29
C ILE A 89 2.79 5.63 0.31
N THR A 90 3.89 5.71 1.07
CA THR A 90 4.75 6.91 1.11
C THR A 90 5.49 7.15 -0.20
N LYS A 91 5.64 6.14 -1.07
CA LYS A 91 6.14 6.33 -2.44
C LYS A 91 5.12 7.06 -3.31
N CYS A 92 3.84 7.00 -2.95
CA CYS A 92 2.82 7.80 -3.57
C CYS A 92 2.94 9.23 -3.09
N LYS A 93 3.47 10.11 -3.95
CA LYS A 93 3.47 11.54 -3.67
C LYS A 93 2.04 12.00 -3.44
N ALA A 94 1.77 12.53 -2.25
CA ALA A 94 0.61 13.39 -2.07
C ALA A 94 0.84 14.59 -2.98
N ASN A 95 0.09 14.68 -4.08
CA ASN A 95 0.08 15.87 -4.92
C ASN A 95 -0.62 16.98 -4.13
N THR A 96 0.09 17.55 -3.15
CA THR A 96 -0.27 18.83 -2.58
C THR A 96 0.03 19.86 -3.66
N ALA A 97 -0.95 20.14 -4.53
CA ALA A 97 -0.89 21.39 -5.26
C ALA A 97 -0.73 22.49 -4.19
N PRO A 98 0.31 23.35 -4.27
CA PRO A 98 0.45 24.44 -3.32
C PRO A 98 -0.85 25.25 -3.38
N LYS A 99 -1.51 25.42 -2.23
CA LYS A 99 -2.60 26.38 -2.09
C LYS A 99 -2.01 27.73 -2.51
N LYS A 100 -2.41 28.23 -3.69
CA LYS A 100 -2.16 29.60 -4.13
C LYS A 100 -3.02 30.55 -3.31
#